data_AF-A0AAX2KBA6-F1
#
_entry.id   AF-A0AAX2KBA6-F1
#
_cell.length_a   1.000
_cell.length_b   1.000
_cell.length_c   1.000
_cell.angle_alpha   90.00
_cell.angle_beta   90.00
_cell.angle_gamma   90.00
#
_symmetry.space_group_name_H-M   'P 1'
#
loop_
_entity.id
_entity.type
_entity.pdbx_description
1 polymer ?
#
loop_
_entity_poly.entity_id
_entity_poly.type
_entity_poly.pdbx_seq_one_letter_code
_entity_poly.pdbx_strand_id
1 'polypeptide(L)' 'MSRFIPIELHHASRLLNHGPTVMITSFDEQSQRRNIMAAAWSMPVEFEPPRVAIVGR' A
#
# COMPACT_ATOMS: atom_id res chain seq x y z
N MET A 1 -22.05 15.66 23.40
CA MET A 1 -21.05 16.12 22.39
C MET A 1 -20.28 14.91 21.91
N SER A 2 -20.02 14.80 20.61
CA SER A 2 -19.19 13.71 20.05
C SER A 2 -17.78 13.77 20.64
N ARG A 3 -17.23 12.62 21.04
CA ARG A 3 -15.85 12.49 21.52
C ARG A 3 -14.82 12.55 20.37
N PHE A 4 -15.27 12.48 19.12
CA PHE A 4 -14.40 12.44 17.95
C PHE A 4 -14.09 13.85 17.42
N ILE A 5 -12.83 14.09 17.10
CA ILE A 5 -12.37 15.31 16.43
C ILE A 5 -12.40 15.05 14.92
N PRO A 6 -13.06 15.89 14.11
CA PRO A 6 -13.06 15.72 12.65
C PRO A 6 -11.65 15.88 12.07
N ILE A 7 -11.35 15.10 11.04
CA ILE A 7 -10.08 15.14 10.31
C ILE A 7 -10.37 15.53 8.86
N GLU A 8 -9.60 16.48 8.34
CA GLU A 8 -9.64 16.85 6.92
C GLU A 8 -9.36 15.63 6.03
N LEU A 9 -10.12 15.46 4.94
CA LEU A 9 -10.06 14.23 4.13
C LEU A 9 -8.65 13.90 3.61
N HIS A 10 -7.84 14.91 3.28
CA HIS A 10 -6.46 14.72 2.82
C HIS A 10 -5.50 14.23 3.92
N HIS A 11 -5.95 14.14 5.18
CA HIS A 11 -5.24 13.54 6.30
C HIS A 11 -5.81 12.18 6.74
N ALA A 12 -6.88 11.70 6.10
CA ALA A 12 -7.55 10.46 6.48
C ALA A 12 -6.60 9.24 6.48
N SER A 13 -5.58 9.25 5.61
CA SER A 13 -4.55 8.19 5.55
C SER A 13 -3.78 7.99 6.85
N ARG A 14 -3.69 9.01 7.72
CA ARG A 14 -3.03 8.92 9.03
C ARG A 14 -3.80 8.05 10.03
N LEU A 15 -5.09 7.81 9.79
CA LEU A 15 -5.90 6.94 10.63
C LEU A 15 -5.68 5.46 10.34
N LEU A 16 -5.05 5.13 9.20
CA LEU A 16 -4.87 3.76 8.74
C LEU A 16 -3.52 3.22 9.17
N ASN A 17 -3.54 2.08 9.87
CA ASN A 17 -2.35 1.28 10.10
C ASN A 17 -1.99 0.58 8.78
N HIS A 18 -0.91 1.02 8.18
CA HIS A 18 -0.51 0.63 6.82
C HIS A 18 0.04 -0.80 6.74
N GLY A 19 0.34 -1.44 7.88
CA GLY A 19 0.95 -2.77 7.94
C GLY A 19 2.47 -2.69 7.77
N PRO A 20 3.15 -3.85 7.60
CA PRO A 20 4.59 -3.87 7.41
C PRO A 20 4.97 -3.22 6.08
N THR A 21 6.09 -2.48 6.07
CA THR A 21 6.66 -1.99 4.81
C THR A 21 7.37 -3.12 4.08
N VAL A 22 6.98 -3.37 2.83
CA VAL A 22 7.57 -4.40 1.96
C VAL A 22 8.39 -3.76 0.83
N MET A 23 9.35 -4.51 0.28
CA MET A 23 10.09 -4.14 -0.93
C MET A 23 9.53 -4.88 -2.14
N ILE A 24 9.12 -4.14 -3.17
CA ILE A 24 8.60 -4.69 -4.42
C ILE A 24 9.66 -4.51 -5.49
N THR A 25 10.07 -5.61 -6.12
CA THR A 25 10.99 -5.60 -7.25
C THR A 25 10.24 -5.84 -8.54
N SER A 26 10.60 -5.10 -9.60
CA SER A 26 10.12 -5.38 -10.95
C SER A 26 11.28 -5.43 -11.93
N PHE A 27 11.06 -6.15 -13.03
CA PHE A 27 11.95 -6.23 -14.17
C PHE A 27 11.12 -6.05 -15.43
N ASP A 28 11.55 -5.14 -16.30
CA ASP A 28 10.97 -4.97 -17.63
C ASP A 28 11.91 -5.59 -18.67
N GLU A 29 11.41 -6.62 -19.36
CA GLU A 29 12.16 -7.34 -20.38
C GLU A 29 12.47 -6.46 -21.60
N GLN A 30 11.61 -5.50 -21.95
CA GLN A 30 11.82 -4.68 -23.15
C GLN A 30 12.93 -3.66 -22.93
N SER A 31 12.90 -2.94 -21.82
CA SER A 31 13.95 -1.95 -21.49
C SER A 31 15.16 -2.54 -20.75
N GLN A 32 15.11 -3.82 -20.35
CA GLN A 32 16.11 -4.49 -19.51
C GLN A 32 16.37 -3.79 -18.17
N ARG A 33 15.36 -3.06 -17.65
CA ARG A 33 15.49 -2.29 -16.42
C ARG A 33 14.94 -3.05 -15.22
N ARG A 34 15.63 -2.88 -14.10
CA ARG A 34 15.18 -3.32 -12.78
C ARG A 34 14.74 -2.11 -11.97
N ASN A 35 13.67 -2.26 -11.21
CA ASN A 35 13.21 -1.23 -10.30
C ASN A 35 12.87 -1.83 -8.93
N ILE A 36 12.96 -0.99 -7.90
CA ILE A 36 12.58 -1.35 -6.55
C ILE A 36 11.79 -0.23 -5.89
N MET A 37 10.76 -0.59 -5.14
CA MET A 37 9.90 0.35 -4.40
C MET A 37 9.67 -0.17 -2.99
N ALA A 38 9.82 0.71 -2.00
CA ALA A 38 9.28 0.46 -0.66
C ALA A 38 7.79 0.81 -0.63
N ALA A 39 6.94 -0.16 -0.31
CA ALA A 39 5.50 0.02 -0.22
C ALA A 39 5.04 -0.26 1.22
N ALA A 40 4.53 0.79 1.86
CA ALA A 40 3.96 0.67 3.20
C ALA A 40 2.53 0.12 3.16
N TRP A 41 1.81 0.28 2.04
CA TRP A 41 0.39 -0.09 1.93
C TRP A 41 0.24 -1.36 1.12
N SER A 42 0.23 -2.49 1.84
CA SER A 42 -0.01 -3.81 1.27
C SER A 42 -1.08 -4.55 2.07
N MET A 43 -1.99 -5.24 1.39
CA MET A 43 -3.01 -6.06 2.06
C MET A 43 -3.28 -7.36 1.29
N PRO A 44 -3.45 -8.50 2.00
CA PRO A 44 -4.04 -9.69 1.42
C PRO A 44 -5.48 -9.41 0.98
N VAL A 45 -5.85 -9.89 -0.20
CA VAL A 45 -7.19 -9.77 -0.76
C VAL A 45 -7.89 -11.12 -0.70
N GLU A 46 -7.21 -12.18 -1.13
CA GLU A 46 -7.75 -13.55 -1.13
C GLU A 46 -6.66 -14.56 -0.80
N PHE A 47 -7.08 -15.69 -0.22
CA PHE A 47 -6.19 -16.81 0.12
C PHE A 47 -6.13 -17.85 -1.00
N GLU A 48 -7.24 -18.10 -1.69
CA GLU A 48 -7.36 -19.13 -2.73
C GLU A 48 -8.22 -18.61 -3.90
N PRO A 49 -7.61 -18.29 -5.06
CA PRO A 49 -6.18 -18.20 -5.28
C PRO A 49 -5.59 -16.97 -4.55
N PRO A 50 -4.31 -17.03 -4.13
CA PRO A 50 -3.71 -15.96 -3.34
C PRO A 50 -3.64 -14.66 -4.14
N ARG A 51 -4.24 -13.59 -3.59
CA ARG A 51 -4.19 -12.23 -4.15
C ARG A 51 -3.74 -11.24 -3.09
N VAL A 52 -2.89 -10.29 -3.49
CA VAL A 52 -2.42 -9.17 -2.66
C VAL A 52 -2.62 -7.88 -3.46
N ALA A 53 -3.04 -6.82 -2.77
CA ALA A 53 -3.13 -5.48 -3.34
C ALA A 53 -2.05 -4.57 -2.74
N ILE A 54 -1.47 -3.75 -3.60
CA ILE A 54 -0.50 -2.71 -3.24
C ILE A 54 -1.11 -1.36 -3.63
N VAL A 55 -1.10 -0.41 -2.70
CA VAL A 55 -1.58 0.96 -2.98
C VAL A 55 -0.36 1.87 -3.13
N GLY A 56 -0.13 2.33 -4.36
CA GLY A 56 0.83 3.37 -4.69
C GLY A 56 0.17 4.75 -4.80
N ARG A 57 1.00 5.80 -4.89
CA ARG A 57 0.56 7.09 -5.44
C ARG A 57 0.66 7.09 -6.96
#